data_AF-A0A955XXY5-F1
#
_entry.id   AF-A0A955XXY5-F1
#
_cell.length_a   1.000
_cell.length_b   1.000
_cell.length_c   1.000
_cell.angle_alpha   90.00
_cell.angle_beta   90.00
_cell.angle_gamma   90.00
#
_symmetry.space_group_name_H-M   'P 1'
#
loop_
_entity.id
_entity.type
_entity.pdbx_description
1 polymer ?
#
loop_
_entity_poly.entity_id
_entity_poly.type
_entity_poly.pdbx_seq_one_letter_code
_entity_poly.pdbx_strand_id
1 'polypeptide(L)'
;MRADLRSMTRTVFAAFLFAFLIGFGCGKPTAPSLRSYRVSFNPYQSVDWESDHRCVTQFHDHVMSASRYERFLGDYDRAGYNAVSPLHYSGDPSHPQAWRKRYWPVSQYVPSATSDSVLLERFQNLQILIPGAEEVGFDHILSPFLTEYIEKWEGGNQQHKYPFHYESTQACIERIHEMGGLAVIAHPWEGLKRYDSYSGFQAIEVYSGYSNHKFKTGESEDTNAQFLKVWDHLLDTKSTKI
;
A
#
# COMPACT_ATOMS: atom_id res chain seq x y z
N MET A 1 -28.23 -25.35 48.61
CA MET A 1 -29.40 -24.53 48.97
C MET A 1 -29.47 -23.38 47.99
N ARG A 2 -30.51 -23.35 47.14
CA ARG A 2 -30.85 -22.26 46.23
C ARG A 2 -31.99 -21.44 46.86
N ALA A 3 -31.93 -20.13 46.76
CA ALA A 3 -33.05 -19.20 46.82
C ALA A 3 -32.60 -18.00 45.97
N ASP A 4 -33.02 -17.84 44.72
CA ASP A 4 -34.34 -17.49 44.16
C ASP A 4 -34.54 -15.96 44.02
N LEU A 5 -35.13 -15.66 42.87
CA LEU A 5 -35.09 -14.46 42.06
C LEU A 5 -36.28 -13.54 42.37
N ARG A 6 -36.05 -12.23 42.16
CA ARG A 6 -36.99 -11.25 41.61
C ARG A 6 -38.22 -10.88 42.46
N SER A 7 -38.39 -9.58 42.72
CA SER A 7 -39.29 -8.73 41.92
C SER A 7 -39.61 -7.39 42.61
N MET A 8 -39.62 -6.32 41.81
CA MET A 8 -40.33 -5.03 42.00
C MET A 8 -39.79 -4.09 43.10
N THR A 9 -39.51 -2.81 42.86
CA THR A 9 -40.27 -1.85 42.04
C THR A 9 -39.43 -0.64 41.64
N ARG A 10 -39.81 -0.08 40.49
CA ARG A 10 -39.29 1.03 39.70
C ARG A 10 -39.41 2.43 40.35
N THR A 11 -38.40 3.28 40.05
CA THR A 11 -38.46 4.74 39.72
C THR A 11 -38.65 5.79 40.82
N VAL A 12 -37.74 6.80 40.83
CA VAL A 12 -37.89 8.29 40.91
C VAL A 12 -36.53 8.87 41.38
N PHE A 13 -35.64 9.37 40.50
CA PHE A 13 -35.46 10.76 40.03
C PHE A 13 -35.15 11.85 41.09
N ALA A 14 -34.09 12.64 40.78
CA ALA A 14 -33.69 13.98 41.28
C ALA A 14 -33.04 14.07 42.69
N ALA A 15 -31.74 14.39 42.83
CA ALA A 15 -30.98 15.63 42.55
C ALA A 15 -30.83 16.52 43.80
N PHE A 16 -29.59 16.84 44.19
CA PHE A 16 -29.07 17.99 44.97
C PHE A 16 -27.58 17.63 45.26
N LEU A 17 -26.54 18.13 44.59
CA LEU A 17 -26.04 19.48 44.30
C LEU A 17 -25.84 20.36 45.55
N PHE A 18 -24.65 20.29 46.16
CA PHE A 18 -23.99 21.38 46.92
C PHE A 18 -22.48 21.10 46.86
N ALA A 19 -21.76 21.72 45.90
CA ALA A 19 -21.04 22.98 46.05
C ALA A 19 -19.77 22.87 46.92
N PHE A 20 -18.63 22.60 46.27
CA PHE A 20 -17.32 23.02 46.77
C PHE A 20 -16.72 23.98 45.74
N LEU A 21 -16.94 25.27 45.97
CA LEU A 21 -16.20 26.37 45.38
C LEU A 21 -14.99 26.63 46.26
N ILE A 22 -13.82 26.17 45.85
CA ILE A 22 -12.55 26.82 46.19
C ILE A 22 -11.91 27.20 44.86
N GLY A 23 -12.08 28.47 44.50
CA GLY A 23 -11.29 29.10 43.45
C GLY A 23 -9.91 29.47 43.98
N PHE A 24 -8.88 29.28 43.16
CA PHE A 24 -8.08 30.34 42.55
C PHE A 24 -6.78 29.71 42.01
N GLY A 25 -6.60 29.76 40.68
CA GLY A 25 -5.34 29.35 40.05
C GLY A 25 -5.45 28.57 38.74
N CYS A 26 -6.61 28.46 38.08
CA CYS A 26 -6.67 27.90 36.73
C CYS A 26 -6.40 29.01 35.71
N GLY A 27 -5.14 29.21 35.35
CA GLY A 27 -4.84 29.54 33.96
C GLY A 27 -5.51 28.45 33.13
N LYS A 28 -6.52 28.80 32.33
CA LYS A 28 -7.13 27.83 31.41
C LYS A 28 -5.96 27.20 30.65
N PRO A 29 -5.77 25.87 30.70
CA PRO A 29 -5.02 25.23 29.65
C PRO A 29 -5.77 25.67 28.40
N THR A 30 -5.16 26.48 27.55
CA THR A 30 -5.62 26.62 26.18
C THR A 30 -5.56 25.21 25.65
N ALA A 31 -6.71 24.52 25.67
CA ALA A 31 -6.89 23.27 24.97
C ALA A 31 -6.32 23.55 23.58
N PRO A 32 -5.34 22.75 23.11
CA PRO A 32 -4.82 22.93 21.77
C PRO A 32 -6.04 23.06 20.88
N SER A 33 -6.15 24.17 20.16
CA SER A 33 -7.27 24.45 19.27
C SER A 33 -7.54 23.14 18.54
N LEU A 34 -8.72 22.55 18.75
CA LEU A 34 -9.13 21.37 17.99
C LEU A 34 -8.96 21.78 16.53
N ARG A 35 -7.86 21.35 15.90
CA ARG A 35 -7.66 21.53 14.48
C ARG A 35 -8.89 20.86 13.90
N SER A 36 -9.75 21.64 13.27
CA SER A 36 -10.91 21.10 12.58
C SER A 36 -10.35 20.25 11.45
N TYR A 37 -10.18 18.95 11.70
CA TYR A 37 -9.78 18.02 10.67
C TYR A 37 -10.94 17.98 9.66
N ARG A 38 -10.70 18.50 8.46
CA ARG A 38 -11.63 18.33 7.36
C ARG A 38 -11.35 16.96 6.76
N VAL A 39 -12.33 16.06 6.84
CA VAL A 39 -12.29 14.84 6.03
C VAL A 39 -12.47 15.27 4.58
N SER A 40 -11.37 15.37 3.83
CA SER A 40 -11.39 15.71 2.40
C SER A 40 -11.93 14.57 1.54
N PHE A 41 -11.79 13.32 2.02
CA PHE A 41 -12.25 12.10 1.39
C PHE A 41 -12.49 10.99 2.43
N ASN A 42 -13.55 10.20 2.28
CA ASN A 42 -13.78 8.99 3.07
C ASN A 42 -13.65 7.76 2.16
N PRO A 43 -12.52 7.02 2.21
CA PRO A 43 -12.27 5.87 1.32
C PRO A 43 -13.23 4.70 1.59
N TYR A 44 -13.93 4.71 2.72
CA TYR A 44 -14.89 3.67 3.10
C TYR A 44 -16.34 4.07 2.84
N GLN A 45 -16.60 5.23 2.23
CA GLN A 45 -17.97 5.71 2.00
C GLN A 45 -18.76 4.77 1.08
N SER A 46 -18.10 4.16 0.10
CA SER A 46 -18.72 3.24 -0.86
C SER A 46 -18.60 1.77 -0.45
N VAL A 47 -17.97 1.46 0.69
CA VAL A 47 -17.79 0.08 1.15
C VAL A 47 -19.10 -0.43 1.73
N ASP A 48 -19.62 -1.49 1.13
CA ASP A 48 -20.71 -2.25 1.69
C ASP A 48 -20.14 -3.27 2.66
N TRP A 49 -20.13 -2.95 3.95
CA TRP A 49 -19.57 -3.82 4.98
C TRP A 49 -20.27 -5.17 5.13
N GLU A 50 -21.45 -5.35 4.54
CA GLU A 50 -22.18 -6.62 4.57
C GLU A 50 -21.79 -7.54 3.40
N SER A 51 -21.40 -6.98 2.25
CA SER A 51 -21.09 -7.76 1.03
C SER A 51 -19.64 -7.68 0.58
N ASP A 52 -18.90 -6.62 0.94
CA ASP A 52 -17.50 -6.46 0.60
C ASP A 52 -16.61 -7.27 1.54
N HIS A 53 -15.81 -8.16 0.97
CA HIS A 53 -14.84 -8.94 1.72
C HIS A 53 -13.55 -8.13 1.93
N ARG A 54 -13.12 -8.04 3.20
CA ARG A 54 -11.78 -7.52 3.51
C ARG A 54 -10.73 -8.50 2.98
N CYS A 55 -9.85 -7.99 2.13
CA CYS A 55 -8.75 -8.74 1.54
C CYS A 55 -7.43 -8.24 2.13
N VAL A 56 -6.70 -9.11 2.82
CA VAL A 56 -5.33 -8.82 3.25
C VAL A 56 -4.41 -9.04 2.05
N THR A 57 -3.83 -7.96 1.55
CA THR A 57 -3.08 -7.95 0.29
C THR A 57 -1.68 -7.42 0.47
N GLN A 58 -0.70 -8.05 -0.19
CA GLN A 58 0.64 -7.50 -0.36
C GLN A 58 0.85 -7.09 -1.83
N PHE A 59 1.11 -5.80 -2.05
CA PHE A 59 1.43 -5.25 -3.38
C PHE A 59 2.91 -4.98 -3.59
N HIS A 60 3.75 -5.01 -2.54
CA HIS A 60 5.16 -4.65 -2.63
C HIS A 60 6.04 -5.61 -1.83
N ASP A 61 6.53 -6.66 -2.48
CA ASP A 61 7.61 -7.50 -1.97
C ASP A 61 8.31 -8.26 -3.11
N HIS A 62 9.59 -8.59 -2.92
CA HIS A 62 10.46 -9.13 -3.96
C HIS A 62 10.61 -10.63 -3.85
N VAL A 63 10.15 -11.37 -4.86
CA VAL A 63 10.39 -12.82 -4.97
C VAL A 63 11.88 -13.14 -5.20
N MET A 64 12.65 -12.18 -5.74
CA MET A 64 14.08 -12.24 -6.09
C MET A 64 14.41 -13.18 -7.25
N SER A 65 13.86 -14.39 -7.28
CA SER A 65 14.10 -15.36 -8.35
C SER A 65 12.91 -16.29 -8.57
N ALA A 66 12.80 -16.86 -9.77
CA ALA A 66 11.73 -17.80 -10.10
C ALA A 66 11.69 -19.02 -9.18
N SER A 67 12.86 -19.53 -8.76
CA SER A 67 12.97 -20.65 -7.83
C SER A 67 12.39 -20.39 -6.44
N ARG A 68 12.04 -19.14 -6.11
CA ARG A 68 11.49 -18.77 -4.79
C ARG A 68 9.98 -18.56 -4.78
N TYR A 69 9.29 -18.63 -5.92
CA TYR A 69 7.83 -18.38 -5.98
C TYR A 69 7.05 -19.24 -4.99
N GLU A 70 7.22 -20.57 -4.98
CA GLU A 70 6.43 -21.43 -4.08
C GLU A 70 6.65 -21.08 -2.61
N ARG A 71 7.91 -20.87 -2.19
CA ARG A 71 8.22 -20.48 -0.82
C ARG A 71 7.62 -19.11 -0.49
N PHE A 72 7.80 -18.14 -1.38
CA PHE A 72 7.28 -16.78 -1.21
C PHE A 72 5.76 -16.79 -1.02
N LEU A 73 5.03 -17.47 -1.90
CA LEU A 73 3.58 -17.61 -1.79
C LEU A 73 3.16 -18.34 -0.51
N GLY A 74 3.88 -19.40 -0.14
CA GLY A 74 3.63 -20.12 1.10
C GLY A 74 3.88 -19.30 2.37
N ASP A 75 4.84 -18.37 2.36
CA ASP A 75 5.09 -17.46 3.48
C ASP A 75 3.91 -16.50 3.68
N TYR A 76 3.34 -15.95 2.59
CA TYR A 76 2.16 -15.09 2.62
C TYR A 76 0.86 -15.84 2.98
N ASP A 77 0.68 -17.05 2.45
CA ASP A 77 -0.45 -17.91 2.79
C ASP A 77 -0.50 -18.21 4.30
N ARG A 78 0.64 -18.58 4.90
CA ARG A 78 0.73 -18.83 6.35
C ARG A 78 0.54 -17.57 7.20
N ALA A 79 0.81 -16.40 6.65
CA ALA A 79 0.54 -15.12 7.29
C ALA A 79 -0.93 -14.67 7.15
N GLY A 80 -1.77 -15.45 6.45
CA GLY A 80 -3.20 -15.18 6.30
C GLY A 80 -3.54 -14.17 5.20
N TYR A 81 -2.64 -13.94 4.24
CA TYR A 81 -2.91 -13.07 3.09
C TYR A 81 -3.86 -13.76 2.12
N ASN A 82 -4.79 -12.98 1.57
CA ASN A 82 -5.77 -13.45 0.58
C ASN A 82 -5.30 -13.17 -0.85
N ALA A 83 -4.50 -12.12 -1.03
CA ALA A 83 -3.95 -11.73 -2.31
C ALA A 83 -2.48 -11.32 -2.18
N VAL A 84 -1.70 -11.59 -3.22
CA VAL A 84 -0.30 -11.17 -3.30
C VAL A 84 0.07 -10.80 -4.72
N SER A 85 0.88 -9.75 -4.87
CA SER A 85 1.60 -9.48 -6.10
C SER A 85 3.03 -10.03 -5.98
N PRO A 86 3.32 -11.23 -6.52
CA PRO A 86 4.65 -11.79 -6.44
C PRO A 86 5.53 -11.12 -7.49
N LEU A 87 6.23 -10.08 -7.06
CA LEU A 87 6.87 -9.13 -7.95
C LEU A 87 8.39 -9.09 -7.76
N HIS A 88 9.10 -8.40 -8.65
CA HIS A 88 10.51 -8.05 -8.47
C HIS A 88 10.81 -6.73 -9.19
N TYR A 89 12.08 -6.31 -9.16
CA TYR A 89 12.53 -5.17 -9.94
C TYR A 89 12.31 -5.40 -11.45
N SER A 90 11.89 -4.37 -12.17
CA SER A 90 11.67 -4.30 -13.61
C SER A 90 11.99 -2.87 -14.09
N GLY A 91 11.80 -2.55 -15.36
CA GLY A 91 11.81 -1.16 -15.82
C GLY A 91 13.18 -0.61 -16.20
N ASP A 92 14.27 -1.02 -15.56
CA ASP A 92 15.62 -0.60 -15.95
C ASP A 92 16.51 -1.80 -16.34
N PRO A 93 16.80 -2.02 -17.64
CA PRO A 93 17.60 -3.15 -18.08
C PRO A 93 19.07 -3.10 -17.63
N SER A 94 19.55 -1.94 -17.15
CA SER A 94 20.88 -1.76 -16.57
C SER A 94 20.93 -2.15 -15.09
N HIS A 95 19.79 -2.21 -14.40
CA HIS A 95 19.74 -2.62 -13.00
C HIS A 95 20.04 -4.13 -12.89
N PRO A 96 21.06 -4.56 -12.12
CA PRO A 96 21.56 -5.95 -12.14
C PRO A 96 20.53 -7.01 -11.76
N GLN A 97 19.51 -6.63 -10.99
CA GLN A 97 18.46 -7.53 -10.50
C GLN A 97 17.14 -7.36 -11.26
N ALA A 98 17.02 -6.38 -12.15
CA ALA A 98 15.76 -6.13 -12.84
C ALA A 98 15.47 -7.24 -13.85
N TRP A 99 14.23 -7.71 -13.82
CA TRP A 99 13.69 -8.56 -14.86
C TRP A 99 13.53 -7.77 -16.16
N ARG A 100 13.77 -8.44 -17.28
CA ARG A 100 13.64 -7.89 -18.64
C ARG A 100 12.37 -8.37 -19.34
N LYS A 101 11.42 -8.85 -18.55
CA LYS A 101 10.09 -9.32 -18.97
C LYS A 101 9.19 -9.39 -17.75
N ARG A 102 7.87 -9.43 -17.97
CA ARG A 102 6.91 -9.73 -16.92
C ARG A 102 6.93 -11.23 -16.60
N TYR A 103 7.05 -11.58 -15.32
CA TYR A 103 6.94 -12.97 -14.87
C TYR A 103 5.49 -13.30 -14.55
N TRP A 104 4.67 -13.30 -15.59
CA TRP A 104 3.24 -13.58 -15.51
C TRP A 104 2.78 -14.44 -16.70
N PRO A 105 1.88 -15.42 -16.52
CA PRO A 105 1.34 -15.92 -15.24
C PRO A 105 2.40 -16.62 -14.40
N VAL A 106 2.17 -16.72 -13.08
CA VAL A 106 3.16 -17.21 -12.12
C VAL A 106 3.49 -18.69 -12.34
N SER A 107 2.50 -19.49 -12.75
CA SER A 107 2.63 -20.93 -12.97
C SER A 107 3.67 -21.30 -14.01
N GLN A 108 3.97 -20.41 -14.97
CA GLN A 108 5.06 -20.62 -15.95
C GLN A 108 6.44 -20.67 -15.30
N TYR A 109 6.56 -20.16 -14.07
CA TYR A 109 7.81 -20.05 -13.31
C TYR A 109 7.83 -20.98 -12.10
N VAL A 110 6.77 -21.74 -11.89
CA VAL A 110 6.63 -22.76 -10.85
C VAL A 110 6.54 -24.12 -11.55
N PRO A 111 7.64 -24.89 -11.65
CA PRO A 111 7.72 -26.08 -12.51
C PRO A 111 6.63 -27.14 -12.24
N SER A 112 6.12 -27.17 -11.01
CA SER A 112 5.12 -28.13 -10.57
C SER A 112 3.69 -27.71 -10.94
N ALA A 113 3.44 -26.47 -11.38
CA ALA A 113 2.11 -25.91 -11.60
C ALA A 113 1.78 -25.79 -13.10
N THR A 114 0.59 -26.25 -13.50
CA THR A 114 0.11 -26.17 -14.90
C THR A 114 -0.69 -24.89 -15.19
N SER A 115 -1.22 -24.25 -14.16
CA SER A 115 -1.92 -22.95 -14.23
C SER A 115 -1.87 -22.24 -12.87
N ASP A 116 -2.16 -20.93 -12.85
CA ASP A 116 -2.24 -20.17 -11.59
C ASP A 116 -3.37 -20.68 -10.68
N SER A 117 -4.49 -21.15 -11.25
CA SER A 117 -5.57 -21.77 -10.47
C SER A 117 -5.12 -23.04 -9.76
N VAL A 118 -4.40 -23.94 -10.47
CA VAL A 118 -3.85 -25.17 -9.88
C VAL A 118 -2.76 -24.86 -8.85
N LEU A 119 -2.01 -23.76 -9.04
CA LEU A 119 -1.06 -23.28 -8.04
C LEU A 119 -1.79 -22.80 -6.77
N LEU A 120 -2.86 -22.03 -6.93
CA LEU A 120 -3.65 -21.48 -5.82
C LEU A 120 -4.36 -22.55 -4.98
N GLU A 121 -4.78 -23.66 -5.58
CA GLU A 121 -5.37 -24.81 -4.87
C GLU A 121 -4.47 -25.43 -3.78
N ARG A 122 -3.17 -25.09 -3.77
CA ARG A 122 -2.19 -25.58 -2.79
C ARG A 122 -2.15 -24.77 -1.50
N PHE A 123 -2.77 -23.59 -1.50
CA PHE A 123 -2.72 -22.62 -0.42
C PHE A 123 -4.08 -22.59 0.30
N GLN A 124 -4.06 -22.30 1.61
CA GLN A 124 -5.29 -22.31 2.41
C GLN A 124 -6.05 -20.99 2.36
N ASN A 125 -5.31 -19.88 2.42
CA ASN A 125 -5.81 -18.52 2.54
C ASN A 125 -5.62 -17.71 1.25
N LEU A 126 -4.54 -17.98 0.51
CA LEU A 126 -4.21 -17.25 -0.71
C LEU A 126 -5.14 -17.66 -1.85
N GLN A 127 -5.88 -16.70 -2.39
CA GLN A 127 -6.91 -16.91 -3.42
C GLN A 127 -6.63 -16.13 -4.71
N ILE A 128 -5.77 -15.10 -4.64
CA ILE A 128 -5.53 -14.17 -5.76
C ILE A 128 -4.05 -13.93 -5.94
N LEU A 129 -3.57 -14.15 -7.16
CA LEU A 129 -2.27 -13.66 -7.63
C LEU A 129 -2.50 -12.39 -8.44
N ILE A 130 -1.68 -11.37 -8.21
CA ILE A 130 -1.78 -10.07 -8.89
C ILE A 130 -0.51 -9.86 -9.72
N PRO A 131 -0.59 -9.66 -11.04
CA PRO A 131 0.59 -9.32 -11.83
C PRO A 131 1.18 -8.00 -11.35
N GLY A 132 2.50 -7.86 -11.35
CA GLY A 132 3.14 -6.62 -10.93
C GLY A 132 4.66 -6.64 -11.08
N ALA A 133 5.27 -5.47 -10.90
CA ALA A 133 6.69 -5.24 -10.64
C ALA A 133 6.83 -3.93 -9.90
N GLU A 134 8.03 -3.71 -9.41
CA GLU A 134 8.54 -2.39 -9.14
C GLU A 134 9.37 -1.95 -10.35
N GLU A 135 8.82 -1.02 -11.11
CA GLU A 135 9.49 -0.39 -12.24
C GLU A 135 10.53 0.58 -11.69
N VAL A 136 11.77 0.11 -11.62
CA VAL A 136 12.93 0.92 -11.25
C VAL A 136 13.43 1.65 -12.49
N GLY A 137 13.84 2.91 -12.34
CA GLY A 137 14.39 3.69 -13.44
C GLY A 137 14.67 5.13 -13.04
N PHE A 138 13.69 6.01 -13.20
CA PHE A 138 13.79 7.41 -12.77
C PHE A 138 13.30 7.62 -11.33
N ASP A 139 12.29 6.85 -10.93
CA ASP A 139 11.85 6.61 -9.56
C ASP A 139 11.43 5.13 -9.47
N HIS A 140 10.84 4.74 -8.35
CA HIS A 140 10.28 3.40 -8.13
C HIS A 140 8.76 3.49 -8.17
N ILE A 141 8.15 2.82 -9.16
CA ILE A 141 6.70 2.79 -9.36
C ILE A 141 6.23 1.34 -9.35
N LEU A 142 5.28 1.00 -8.48
CA LEU A 142 4.64 -0.31 -8.55
C LEU A 142 3.59 -0.30 -9.64
N SER A 143 3.50 -1.42 -10.36
CA SER A 143 2.59 -1.61 -11.48
C SER A 143 1.60 -2.77 -11.27
N PRO A 144 0.85 -2.85 -10.15
CA PRO A 144 -0.12 -3.93 -9.98
C PRO A 144 -1.11 -4.00 -11.14
N PHE A 145 -1.54 -5.21 -11.47
CA PHE A 145 -2.40 -5.57 -12.60
C PHE A 145 -1.75 -5.45 -13.99
N LEU A 146 -0.53 -4.91 -14.11
CA LEU A 146 0.18 -4.85 -15.39
C LEU A 146 0.77 -6.21 -15.76
N THR A 147 0.21 -6.83 -16.80
CA THR A 147 0.64 -8.16 -17.31
C THR A 147 1.76 -8.07 -18.35
N GLU A 148 2.05 -6.88 -18.86
CA GLU A 148 3.05 -6.65 -19.90
C GLU A 148 4.32 -6.03 -19.30
N TYR A 149 5.45 -6.22 -19.99
CA TYR A 149 6.72 -5.61 -19.61
C TYR A 149 6.79 -4.18 -20.15
N ILE A 150 7.36 -3.27 -19.37
CA ILE A 150 7.67 -1.90 -19.77
C ILE A 150 9.10 -1.59 -19.36
N GLU A 151 9.77 -0.67 -20.06
CA GLU A 151 11.14 -0.29 -19.70
C GLU A 151 11.49 1.15 -20.03
N LYS A 152 12.46 1.66 -19.26
CA LYS A 152 13.11 2.93 -19.46
C LYS A 152 13.87 2.92 -20.78
N TRP A 153 13.64 3.94 -21.59
CA TRP A 153 14.40 4.22 -22.79
C TRP A 153 15.35 5.38 -22.55
N GLU A 154 16.64 5.14 -22.69
CA GLU A 154 17.69 6.15 -22.48
C GLU A 154 18.32 6.65 -23.79
N GLY A 155 17.83 6.20 -24.96
CA GLY A 155 18.26 6.65 -26.29
C GLY A 155 19.70 6.34 -26.70
N GLY A 156 20.66 6.34 -25.78
CA GLY A 156 22.08 6.09 -26.04
C GLY A 156 22.44 4.62 -26.25
N ASN A 157 21.72 3.71 -25.59
CA ASN A 157 22.00 2.26 -25.61
C ASN A 157 21.02 1.44 -26.46
N GLN A 158 19.89 2.03 -26.87
CA GLN A 158 18.85 1.35 -27.63
C GLN A 158 18.60 2.10 -28.94
N GLN A 159 18.92 1.47 -30.08
CA GLN A 159 18.79 2.09 -31.40
C GLN A 159 17.33 2.36 -31.79
N HIS A 160 16.37 1.65 -31.20
CA HIS A 160 14.95 1.75 -31.53
C HIS A 160 14.11 1.91 -30.27
N LYS A 161 13.18 2.87 -30.32
CA LYS A 161 12.13 3.06 -29.31
C LYS A 161 10.91 2.22 -29.70
N TYR A 162 10.43 1.42 -28.78
CA TYR A 162 9.22 0.61 -28.96
C TYR A 162 8.01 1.29 -28.28
N PRO A 163 6.77 0.80 -28.47
CA PRO A 163 5.72 0.90 -27.42
C PRO A 163 6.28 0.28 -26.12
N PHE A 164 5.66 0.12 -24.97
CA PHE A 164 6.35 -0.39 -23.75
C PHE A 164 7.54 0.46 -23.20
N HIS A 165 8.20 1.30 -24.02
CA HIS A 165 9.23 2.23 -23.59
C HIS A 165 8.66 3.49 -22.94
N TYR A 166 9.36 4.01 -21.92
CA TYR A 166 9.08 5.29 -21.26
C TYR A 166 10.36 6.10 -20.98
N GLU A 167 10.24 7.43 -20.91
CA GLU A 167 11.39 8.38 -20.85
C GLU A 167 11.41 9.24 -19.59
N SER A 168 10.44 9.06 -18.68
CA SER A 168 10.35 9.77 -17.42
C SER A 168 9.47 8.99 -16.44
N THR A 169 9.48 9.37 -15.16
CA THR A 169 8.53 8.83 -14.16
C THR A 169 7.08 9.06 -14.57
N GLN A 170 6.75 10.25 -15.09
CA GLN A 170 5.39 10.55 -15.57
C GLN A 170 5.00 9.66 -16.76
N ALA A 171 5.91 9.46 -17.73
CA ALA A 171 5.67 8.56 -18.85
C ALA A 171 5.57 7.09 -18.42
N CYS A 172 6.24 6.68 -17.34
CA CYS A 172 6.08 5.36 -16.73
C CYS A 172 4.66 5.18 -16.17
N ILE A 173 4.18 6.16 -15.40
CA ILE A 173 2.81 6.17 -14.85
C ILE A 173 1.77 6.08 -15.98
N GLU A 174 1.91 6.92 -17.00
CA GLU A 174 1.03 6.90 -18.18
C GLU A 174 1.06 5.54 -18.89
N ARG A 175 2.25 4.98 -19.10
CA ARG A 175 2.41 3.68 -19.76
C ARG A 175 1.73 2.56 -18.97
N ILE A 176 1.84 2.55 -17.65
CA ILE A 176 1.17 1.58 -16.79
C ILE A 176 -0.35 1.65 -17.02
N HIS A 177 -0.94 2.85 -17.10
CA HIS A 177 -2.38 3.01 -17.37
C HIS A 177 -2.80 2.60 -18.77
N GLU A 178 -2.05 3.02 -19.78
CA GLU A 178 -2.32 2.66 -21.19
C GLU A 178 -2.39 1.14 -21.38
N MET A 179 -1.63 0.41 -20.56
CA MET A 179 -1.51 -1.05 -20.60
C MET A 179 -2.36 -1.76 -19.53
N GLY A 180 -3.28 -1.04 -18.88
CA GLY A 180 -4.28 -1.61 -17.99
C GLY A 180 -3.82 -1.89 -16.56
N GLY A 181 -2.65 -1.42 -16.16
CA GLY A 181 -2.17 -1.46 -14.78
C GLY A 181 -2.57 -0.25 -13.95
N LEU A 182 -2.33 -0.36 -12.64
CA LEU A 182 -2.41 0.76 -11.70
C LEU A 182 -0.99 1.20 -11.33
N ALA A 183 -0.78 2.50 -11.27
CA ALA A 183 0.51 3.09 -10.94
C ALA A 183 0.48 3.53 -9.48
N VAL A 184 1.43 3.02 -8.70
CA VAL A 184 1.56 3.32 -7.28
C VAL A 184 2.95 3.85 -7.03
N ILE A 185 3.05 5.01 -6.36
CA ILE A 185 4.35 5.54 -5.95
C ILE A 185 4.91 4.64 -4.84
N ALA A 186 6.03 3.97 -5.11
CA ALA A 186 6.71 3.13 -4.14
C ALA A 186 7.56 3.99 -3.19
N HIS A 187 7.62 3.59 -1.92
CA HIS A 187 8.47 4.12 -0.86
C HIS A 187 8.98 5.57 -1.08
N PRO A 188 8.13 6.60 -0.90
CA PRO A 188 8.45 7.97 -1.30
C PRO A 188 9.54 8.64 -0.43
N TRP A 189 10.80 8.31 -0.70
CA TRP A 189 11.99 8.74 0.03
C TRP A 189 12.41 10.18 -0.23
N GLU A 190 12.04 10.70 -1.40
CA GLU A 190 12.49 11.99 -1.88
C GLU A 190 11.79 13.16 -1.16
N GLY A 191 12.29 14.37 -1.40
CA GLY A 191 11.71 15.58 -0.84
C GLY A 191 10.25 15.79 -1.26
N LEU A 192 9.45 16.46 -0.42
CA LEU A 192 7.99 16.61 -0.57
C LEU A 192 7.56 17.04 -1.97
N LYS A 193 8.27 18.01 -2.57
CA LYS A 193 7.95 18.59 -3.87
C LYS A 193 8.26 17.68 -5.06
N ARG A 194 9.03 16.60 -4.88
CA ARG A 194 9.37 15.64 -5.94
C ARG A 194 8.11 15.11 -6.62
N TYR A 195 7.08 14.84 -5.82
CA TYR A 195 5.86 14.16 -6.28
C TYR A 195 4.80 15.14 -6.82
N ASP A 196 4.98 16.45 -6.68
CA ASP A 196 4.02 17.46 -7.15
C ASP A 196 3.82 17.41 -8.67
N SER A 197 4.89 17.11 -9.42
CA SER A 197 4.87 17.02 -10.88
C SER A 197 4.20 15.77 -11.44
N TYR A 198 3.92 14.76 -10.62
CA TYR A 198 3.34 13.50 -11.10
C TYR A 198 1.82 13.55 -11.12
N SER A 199 1.19 12.89 -12.08
CA SER A 199 -0.26 12.82 -12.19
C SER A 199 -0.69 11.44 -12.68
N GLY A 200 -1.92 11.04 -12.36
CA GLY A 200 -2.49 9.77 -12.80
C GLY A 200 -2.25 8.57 -11.87
N PHE A 201 -1.28 8.62 -10.94
CA PHE A 201 -1.08 7.53 -9.97
C PHE A 201 -2.30 7.36 -9.05
N GLN A 202 -2.64 6.11 -8.70
CA GLN A 202 -3.82 5.77 -7.88
C GLN A 202 -3.50 5.53 -6.41
N ALA A 203 -2.23 5.35 -6.05
CA ALA A 203 -1.85 5.17 -4.66
C ALA A 203 -0.39 5.56 -4.42
N ILE A 204 -0.03 5.65 -3.15
CA ILE A 204 1.32 5.86 -2.65
C ILE A 204 1.54 5.00 -1.42
N GLU A 205 2.75 4.46 -1.29
CA GLU A 205 3.14 3.73 -0.08
C GLU A 205 3.31 4.72 1.08
N VAL A 206 2.50 4.56 2.13
CA VAL A 206 2.56 5.40 3.35
C VAL A 206 3.29 4.71 4.50
N TYR A 207 3.62 3.43 4.34
CA TYR A 207 4.35 2.63 5.32
C TYR A 207 5.02 1.44 4.65
N SER A 208 6.27 1.18 5.04
CA SER A 208 7.05 0.02 4.62
C SER A 208 7.56 -0.78 5.83
N GLY A 209 7.34 -2.10 5.79
CA GLY A 209 7.90 -3.02 6.79
C GLY A 209 9.43 -3.07 6.76
N TYR A 210 10.02 -2.98 5.56
CA TYR A 210 11.47 -2.90 5.36
C TYR A 210 12.07 -1.66 6.01
N SER A 211 11.46 -0.50 5.78
CA SER A 211 11.85 0.77 6.41
C SER A 211 11.77 0.71 7.93
N ASN A 212 10.67 0.15 8.46
CA ASN A 212 10.51 0.00 9.91
C ASN A 212 11.58 -0.91 10.53
N HIS A 213 11.94 -2.00 9.83
CA HIS A 213 13.01 -2.89 10.29
C HIS A 213 14.35 -2.15 10.38
N LYS A 214 14.75 -1.45 9.32
CA LYS A 214 16.00 -0.67 9.29
C LYS A 214 16.07 0.42 10.35
N PHE A 215 14.96 1.11 10.59
CA PHE A 215 14.88 2.10 11.67
C PHE A 215 15.09 1.43 13.04
N LYS A 216 14.42 0.30 13.30
CA LYS A 216 14.56 -0.44 14.57
C LYS A 216 15.95 -1.04 14.79
N THR A 217 16.67 -1.39 13.72
CA THR A 217 18.05 -1.89 13.80
C THR A 217 19.10 -0.77 13.80
N GLY A 218 18.69 0.49 13.64
CA GLY A 218 19.60 1.64 13.60
C GLY A 218 20.36 1.80 12.29
N GLU A 219 19.94 1.12 11.23
CA GLU A 219 20.55 1.19 9.89
C GLU A 219 20.13 2.44 9.11
N SER A 220 18.99 3.05 9.46
CA SER A 220 18.49 4.25 8.81
C SER A 220 17.72 5.14 9.78
N GLU A 221 17.49 6.39 9.36
CA GLU A 221 16.46 7.24 9.97
C GLU A 221 15.05 6.64 9.78
N ASP A 222 14.05 7.23 10.45
CA ASP A 222 12.65 6.85 10.29
C ASP A 222 12.10 7.33 8.94
N THR A 223 12.33 6.53 7.90
CA THR A 223 11.85 6.81 6.55
C THR A 223 10.32 6.70 6.46
N ASN A 224 9.64 5.94 7.32
CA ASN A 224 8.18 5.90 7.33
C ASN A 224 7.59 7.26 7.76
N ALA A 225 8.26 8.00 8.64
CA ALA A 225 7.87 9.37 8.95
C ALA A 225 7.98 10.30 7.73
N GLN A 226 8.91 10.06 6.80
CA GLN A 226 8.97 10.79 5.53
C GLN A 226 7.80 10.44 4.62
N PHE A 227 7.38 9.17 4.55
CA PHE A 227 6.28 8.76 3.68
C PHE A 227 4.97 9.44 4.08
N LEU A 228 4.72 9.52 5.39
CA LEU A 228 3.56 10.24 5.93
C LEU A 228 3.60 11.73 5.61
N LYS A 229 4.77 12.38 5.64
CA LYS A 229 4.88 13.80 5.25
C LYS A 229 4.57 14.00 3.77
N VAL A 230 5.00 13.08 2.90
CA VAL A 230 4.68 13.13 1.46
C VAL A 230 3.17 12.93 1.26
N TRP A 231 2.55 11.97 1.96
CA TRP A 231 1.11 11.76 1.94
C TRP A 231 0.34 13.02 2.36
N ASP A 232 0.67 13.59 3.52
CA ASP A 232 0.03 14.81 4.02
C ASP A 232 0.20 15.98 3.06
N HIS A 233 1.41 16.16 2.50
CA HIS A 233 1.68 17.21 1.50
C HIS A 233 0.81 17.04 0.26
N LEU A 234 0.70 15.82 -0.29
CA LEU A 234 -0.13 15.55 -1.47
C LEU A 234 -1.62 15.76 -1.21
N LEU A 235 -2.11 15.46 0.00
CA LEU A 235 -3.49 15.76 0.40
C LEU A 235 -3.78 17.26 0.43
N ASP A 236 -2.78 18.09 0.74
CA ASP A 236 -2.90 19.56 0.79
C ASP A 236 -2.75 20.22 -0.58
N THR A 237 -1.81 19.74 -1.40
CA THR A 237 -1.41 20.43 -2.65
C THR A 237 -2.11 19.92 -3.89
N LYS A 238 -2.58 18.68 -3.88
CA LYS A 238 -3.33 18.10 -4.99
C LYS A 238 -4.80 18.04 -4.61
N SER A 239 -5.67 18.36 -5.57
CA SER A 239 -7.13 18.25 -5.44
C SER A 239 -7.62 16.78 -5.36
N THR A 240 -6.72 15.88 -5.00
CA THR A 240 -6.80 14.46 -5.25
C THR A 240 -7.99 13.84 -4.54
N LYS A 241 -8.98 13.46 -5.34
CA LYS A 241 -9.63 12.17 -5.16
C LYS A 241 -8.58 11.12 -5.54
N ILE A 242 -7.79 10.68 -4.56
CA ILE A 242 -7.12 9.37 -4.65
C ILE A 242 -8.23 8.33 -4.50
#